data_AF-A0A435A856-F1
#
_entry.id   AF-A0A435A856-F1
#
_cell.length_a   1.000
_cell.length_b   1.000
_cell.length_c   1.000
_cell.angle_alpha   90.00
_cell.angle_beta   90.00
_cell.angle_gamma   90.00
#
_symmetry.space_group_name_H-M   'P 1'
#
loop_
_entity.id
_entity.type
_entity.pdbx_description
1 polymer ?
#
loop_
_entity_poly.entity_id
_entity_poly.type
_entity_poly.pdbx_seq_one_letter_code
_entity_poly.pdbx_strand_id
1 'polypeptide(L)'
;MHYRSISDMNDAIVRGLHRLPRDIDLVVGVPRSGVLAATLVSLAANIPMTDLDSFLAGRIYTSGVTKRRAALDRKVSEMRKVLVIDDSVAGGNAMRDARARIQAAGIEAEFTFAAVFGLEPQHQETDLVFEVVPHPRMFQWNFMHHKFLAQCCVDIDGVLCLDPTEAENDDGPAYEKFLCEARPLHVATHRIGWLVTSRLEKYRALTEAWLAKHEIKYDQLIMLDLPSKAERQRLGAHGSFKADFYRKSDAILFIESEHEQALRITELSGKPVLCVETHMVSFPNTLSLPALGQAARNLPARLRQIKSQEGRKSAAKTIARALLGARGYETLKSRVKRPA
;
A
#
# COMPACT_ATOMS: atom_id res chain seq x y z
N MET A 1 0.77 0.73 -11.96
CA MET A 1 0.55 0.04 -10.66
C MET A 1 -0.47 0.80 -9.84
N HIS A 2 -1.54 0.14 -9.38
CA HIS A 2 -2.51 0.67 -8.44
C HIS A 2 -2.13 0.25 -7.02
N TYR A 3 -1.40 1.12 -6.31
CA TYR A 3 -1.04 0.87 -4.92
C TYR A 3 -2.14 1.39 -3.98
N ARG A 4 -2.33 0.71 -2.84
CA ARG A 4 -3.20 1.16 -1.74
C ARG A 4 -2.49 1.01 -0.40
N SER A 5 -2.45 2.11 0.33
CA SER A 5 -1.97 2.19 1.71
C SER A 5 -3.06 1.82 2.72
N ILE A 6 -2.67 1.68 3.98
CA ILE A 6 -3.60 1.56 5.13
C ILE A 6 -4.49 2.81 5.20
N SER A 7 -3.95 3.99 4.91
CA SER A 7 -4.71 5.23 4.85
C SER A 7 -5.79 5.15 3.76
N ASP A 8 -5.44 4.66 2.56
CA ASP A 8 -6.40 4.45 1.49
C ASP A 8 -7.49 3.44 1.87
N MET A 9 -7.14 2.37 2.60
CA MET A 9 -8.11 1.39 3.12
C MET A 9 -9.11 2.05 4.06
N ASN A 10 -8.62 2.79 5.06
CA ASN A 10 -9.47 3.50 6.01
C ASN A 10 -10.41 4.48 5.30
N ASP A 11 -9.87 5.19 4.31
CA ASP A 11 -10.62 6.13 3.48
C ASP A 11 -11.72 5.45 2.65
N ALA A 12 -11.42 4.29 2.06
CA ALA A 12 -12.39 3.48 1.33
C ALA A 12 -13.50 2.97 2.26
N ILE A 13 -13.13 2.52 3.46
CA ILE A 13 -14.07 2.08 4.51
C ILE A 13 -15.00 3.23 4.91
N VAL A 14 -14.45 4.37 5.36
CA VAL A 14 -15.26 5.51 5.83
C VAL A 14 -16.21 6.01 4.74
N ARG A 15 -15.76 6.04 3.48
CA ARG A 15 -16.65 6.35 2.34
C ARG A 15 -17.71 5.27 2.12
N GLY A 16 -17.37 3.99 2.31
CA GLY A 16 -18.24 2.85 2.08
C GLY A 16 -19.27 2.58 3.17
N LEU A 17 -19.05 3.04 4.41
CA LEU A 17 -19.90 2.71 5.57
C LEU A 17 -21.39 3.00 5.37
N HIS A 18 -21.74 4.06 4.63
CA HIS A 18 -23.15 4.40 4.38
C HIS A 18 -23.90 3.38 3.52
N ARG A 19 -23.19 2.47 2.85
CA ARG A 19 -23.75 1.40 2.01
C ARG A 19 -24.03 0.12 2.81
N LEU A 20 -23.50 0.03 4.03
CA LEU A 20 -23.75 -1.11 4.91
C LEU A 20 -25.12 -0.96 5.61
N PRO A 21 -25.78 -2.09 5.97
CA PRO A 21 -26.93 -2.07 6.86
C PRO A 21 -26.59 -1.37 8.19
N ARG A 22 -27.52 -0.56 8.71
CA ARG A 22 -27.28 0.27 9.91
C ARG A 22 -27.36 -0.50 11.22
N ASP A 23 -27.94 -1.69 11.17
CA ASP A 23 -28.21 -2.57 12.30
C ASP A 23 -27.19 -3.70 12.45
N ILE A 24 -26.06 -3.64 11.72
CA ILE A 24 -24.92 -4.55 11.94
C ILE A 24 -24.47 -4.44 13.40
N ASP A 25 -24.42 -5.60 14.06
CA ASP A 25 -24.06 -5.71 15.47
C ASP A 25 -22.74 -6.45 15.74
N LEU A 26 -22.12 -7.01 14.70
CA LEU A 26 -20.78 -7.61 14.77
C LEU A 26 -20.03 -7.49 13.44
N VAL A 27 -18.73 -7.19 13.50
CA VAL A 27 -17.81 -7.29 12.35
C VAL A 27 -16.87 -8.47 12.53
N VAL A 28 -16.80 -9.36 11.55
CA VAL A 28 -15.93 -10.52 11.50
C VAL A 28 -14.90 -10.33 10.40
N GLY A 29 -13.63 -10.23 10.75
CA GLY A 29 -12.54 -10.13 9.79
C GLY A 29 -12.06 -11.49 9.31
N VAL A 30 -11.95 -11.67 7.99
CA VAL A 30 -11.32 -12.87 7.40
C VAL A 30 -9.79 -12.78 7.57
N PRO A 31 -9.13 -13.75 8.24
CA PRO A 31 -7.69 -13.69 8.45
C PRO A 31 -6.88 -13.77 7.15
N ARG A 32 -5.75 -13.06 7.02
CA ARG A 32 -5.13 -12.15 8.01
C ARG A 32 -5.46 -10.67 7.76
N SER A 33 -5.42 -10.22 6.50
CA SER A 33 -5.58 -8.80 6.14
C SER A 33 -7.01 -8.30 6.31
N GLY A 34 -8.03 -9.16 6.17
CA GLY A 34 -9.41 -8.82 6.51
C GLY A 34 -9.63 -8.47 7.98
N VAL A 35 -8.78 -8.95 8.90
CA VAL A 35 -8.82 -8.53 10.32
C VAL A 35 -8.45 -7.06 10.46
N LEU A 36 -7.47 -6.56 9.69
CA LEU A 36 -7.14 -5.13 9.65
C LEU A 36 -8.33 -4.31 9.14
N ALA A 37 -8.99 -4.76 8.07
CA ALA A 37 -10.19 -4.12 7.56
C ALA A 37 -11.33 -4.10 8.60
N ALA A 38 -11.57 -5.23 9.28
CA ALA A 38 -12.57 -5.34 10.35
C ALA A 38 -12.28 -4.40 11.52
N THR A 39 -11.02 -4.27 11.93
CA THR A 39 -10.62 -3.30 12.97
C THR A 39 -10.93 -1.87 12.57
N LEU A 40 -10.62 -1.47 11.33
CA LEU A 40 -10.93 -0.13 10.84
C LEU A 40 -12.44 0.13 10.79
N VAL A 41 -13.24 -0.83 10.31
CA VAL A 41 -14.71 -0.73 10.33
C VAL A 41 -15.24 -0.61 11.76
N SER A 42 -14.78 -1.48 12.66
CA SER A 42 -15.19 -1.52 14.07
C SER A 42 -14.95 -0.18 14.76
N LEU A 43 -13.77 0.40 14.59
CA LEU A 43 -13.42 1.70 15.19
C LEU A 43 -14.17 2.87 14.56
N ALA A 44 -14.40 2.85 13.25
CA ALA A 44 -15.10 3.90 12.53
C ALA A 44 -16.62 3.90 12.81
N ALA A 45 -17.24 2.71 12.86
CA ALA A 45 -18.67 2.54 13.09
C ALA A 45 -19.04 2.34 14.57
N ASN A 46 -18.06 2.10 15.45
CA ASN A 46 -18.24 1.78 16.87
C ASN A 46 -19.07 0.50 17.10
N ILE A 47 -18.72 -0.56 16.36
CA ILE A 47 -19.38 -1.88 16.35
C ILE A 47 -18.41 -2.93 16.91
N PRO A 48 -18.86 -3.93 17.70
CA PRO A 48 -18.01 -5.05 18.13
C PRO A 48 -17.29 -5.73 16.97
N MET A 49 -16.13 -6.34 17.24
CA MET A 49 -15.45 -7.15 16.25
C MET A 49 -14.87 -8.45 16.78
N THR A 50 -14.57 -9.35 15.85
CA THR A 50 -13.73 -10.52 16.06
C THR A 50 -13.10 -10.96 14.73
N ASP A 51 -12.26 -11.99 14.75
CA ASP A 51 -11.78 -12.69 13.56
C ASP A 51 -12.65 -13.93 13.26
N LEU A 52 -12.57 -14.46 12.05
CA LEU A 52 -13.35 -15.62 11.63
C LEU A 52 -13.15 -16.85 12.52
N ASP A 53 -11.92 -17.16 12.93
CA ASP A 53 -11.62 -18.37 13.71
C ASP A 53 -12.19 -18.25 15.14
N SER A 54 -12.06 -17.07 15.74
CA SER A 54 -12.66 -16.76 17.04
C SER A 54 -14.19 -16.73 16.97
N PHE A 55 -14.77 -16.19 15.89
CA PHE A 55 -16.20 -16.19 15.68
C PHE A 55 -16.78 -17.61 15.64
N LEU A 56 -16.14 -18.51 14.88
CA LEU A 56 -16.52 -19.93 14.80
C LEU A 56 -16.39 -20.65 16.15
N ALA A 57 -15.47 -20.19 17.01
CA ALA A 57 -15.31 -20.69 18.36
C ALA A 57 -16.22 -19.99 19.40
N GLY A 58 -17.17 -19.16 18.97
CA GLY A 58 -18.11 -18.47 19.85
C GLY A 58 -17.50 -17.34 20.68
N ARG A 59 -16.39 -16.73 20.22
CA ARG A 59 -15.70 -15.64 20.91
C ARG A 59 -15.89 -14.29 20.20
N ILE A 60 -15.97 -13.21 20.99
CA ILE A 60 -15.89 -11.81 20.55
C ILE A 60 -14.74 -11.13 21.29
N TYR A 61 -14.08 -10.18 20.64
CA TYR A 61 -13.05 -9.40 21.29
C TYR A 61 -13.64 -8.40 22.27
N THR A 62 -12.98 -8.23 23.41
CA THR A 62 -13.35 -7.23 24.40
C THR A 62 -13.21 -5.83 23.82
N SER A 63 -14.16 -4.95 24.13
CA SER A 63 -14.08 -3.53 23.78
C SER A 63 -13.34 -2.74 24.86
N GLY A 64 -12.65 -1.68 24.44
CA GLY A 64 -12.00 -0.74 25.36
C GLY A 64 -13.01 0.09 26.17
N VAL A 65 -12.51 0.90 27.11
CA VAL A 65 -13.33 1.72 28.01
C VAL A 65 -13.91 2.99 27.36
N THR A 66 -13.35 3.43 26.23
CA THR A 66 -13.78 4.62 25.50
C THR A 66 -14.89 4.31 24.49
N LYS A 67 -15.83 5.24 24.29
CA LYS A 67 -17.04 5.06 23.44
C LYS A 67 -17.91 3.84 23.81
N ARG A 68 -17.86 3.42 25.09
CA ARG A 68 -18.59 2.26 25.60
C ARG A 68 -20.11 2.45 25.47
N ARG A 69 -20.79 1.42 24.96
CA ARG A 69 -22.25 1.31 24.88
C ARG A 69 -22.61 -0.13 25.19
N ALA A 70 -23.82 -0.38 25.74
CA ALA A 70 -24.27 -1.72 26.10
C ALA A 70 -24.17 -2.74 24.94
N ALA A 71 -24.33 -2.29 23.69
CA ALA A 71 -24.16 -3.12 22.50
C ALA A 71 -22.75 -3.74 22.35
N LEU A 72 -21.71 -3.16 22.98
CA LEU A 72 -20.34 -3.64 22.94
C LEU A 72 -20.05 -4.79 23.93
N ASP A 73 -20.96 -5.06 24.88
CA ASP A 73 -20.84 -6.11 25.89
C ASP A 73 -21.71 -7.35 25.55
N ARG A 74 -22.35 -7.37 24.37
CA ARG A 74 -23.23 -8.46 23.90
C ARG A 74 -22.44 -9.74 23.62
N LYS A 75 -23.06 -10.89 23.90
CA LYS A 75 -22.49 -12.22 23.62
C LYS A 75 -22.65 -12.59 22.14
N VAL A 76 -21.80 -13.51 21.64
CA VAL A 76 -21.92 -14.03 20.25
C VAL A 76 -23.32 -14.55 19.96
N SER A 77 -23.90 -15.30 20.91
CA SER A 77 -25.24 -15.88 20.80
C SER A 77 -26.36 -14.84 20.63
N GLU A 78 -26.09 -13.57 20.95
CA GLU A 78 -27.03 -12.47 20.83
C GLU A 78 -26.89 -11.74 19.50
N MET A 79 -25.78 -11.91 18.76
CA MET A 79 -25.55 -11.25 17.49
C MET A 79 -26.45 -11.84 16.40
N ARG A 80 -26.99 -10.96 15.56
CA ARG A 80 -27.98 -11.35 14.53
C ARG A 80 -27.64 -10.80 13.15
N LYS A 81 -26.88 -9.70 13.07
CA LYS A 81 -26.55 -8.98 11.83
C LYS A 81 -25.04 -8.84 11.73
N VAL A 82 -24.41 -9.81 11.07
CA VAL A 82 -22.95 -9.98 11.07
C VAL A 82 -22.37 -9.53 9.74
N LEU A 83 -21.44 -8.58 9.78
CA LEU A 83 -20.62 -8.20 8.63
C LEU A 83 -19.37 -9.08 8.58
N VAL A 84 -19.24 -9.91 7.55
CA VAL A 84 -17.99 -10.63 7.24
C VAL A 84 -17.21 -9.82 6.23
N ILE A 85 -15.99 -9.39 6.58
CA ILE A 85 -15.19 -8.49 5.74
C ILE A 85 -13.78 -8.99 5.49
N ASP A 86 -13.30 -8.78 4.26
CA ASP A 86 -11.91 -8.99 3.85
C ASP A 86 -11.29 -7.71 3.26
N ASP A 87 -9.96 -7.64 3.20
CA ASP A 87 -9.26 -6.48 2.64
C ASP A 87 -9.47 -6.37 1.13
N SER A 88 -9.43 -7.50 0.42
CA SER A 88 -9.66 -7.50 -1.01
C SER A 88 -10.25 -8.79 -1.57
N VAL A 89 -11.01 -8.66 -2.65
CA VAL A 89 -11.52 -9.78 -3.45
C VAL A 89 -10.98 -9.71 -4.88
N ALA A 90 -10.50 -10.86 -5.36
CA ALA A 90 -10.09 -11.08 -6.75
C ALA A 90 -10.77 -12.33 -7.31
N GLY A 91 -10.41 -13.52 -6.80
CA GLY A 91 -11.01 -14.80 -7.21
C GLY A 91 -12.02 -15.38 -6.22
N GLY A 92 -12.28 -14.70 -5.11
CA GLY A 92 -13.33 -15.08 -4.14
C GLY A 92 -13.04 -16.28 -3.22
N ASN A 93 -11.89 -16.98 -3.36
CA ASN A 93 -11.57 -18.18 -2.59
C ASN A 93 -11.75 -18.02 -1.07
N ALA A 94 -11.16 -16.97 -0.48
CA ALA A 94 -11.23 -16.72 0.96
C ALA A 94 -12.67 -16.47 1.44
N MET A 95 -13.48 -15.78 0.64
CA MET A 95 -14.89 -15.53 0.94
C MET A 95 -15.74 -16.80 0.84
N ARG A 96 -15.50 -17.66 -0.17
CA ARG A 96 -16.17 -18.96 -0.28
C ARG A 96 -15.83 -19.86 0.90
N ASP A 97 -14.57 -19.93 1.28
CA ASP A 97 -14.12 -20.68 2.45
C ASP A 97 -14.78 -20.16 3.74
N ALA A 98 -14.74 -18.84 3.97
CA ALA A 98 -15.39 -18.22 5.13
C ALA A 98 -16.88 -18.57 5.21
N ARG A 99 -17.60 -18.47 4.08
CA ARG A 99 -19.02 -18.83 3.99
C ARG A 99 -19.27 -20.30 4.30
N ALA A 100 -18.48 -21.20 3.71
CA ALA A 100 -18.60 -22.64 3.94
C ALA A 100 -18.35 -23.02 5.39
N ARG A 101 -17.34 -22.41 6.02
CA ARG A 101 -17.01 -22.65 7.44
C ARG A 101 -18.10 -22.14 8.39
N ILE A 102 -18.67 -20.97 8.12
CA ILE A 102 -19.81 -20.43 8.88
C ILE A 102 -21.04 -21.36 8.76
N GLN A 103 -21.33 -21.83 7.55
CA GLN A 103 -22.44 -22.77 7.31
C GLN A 103 -22.21 -24.11 8.04
N ALA A 104 -20.99 -24.66 7.98
CA ALA A 104 -20.64 -25.90 8.65
C ALA A 104 -20.73 -25.80 10.18
N ALA A 105 -20.48 -24.62 10.75
CA ALA A 105 -20.63 -24.37 12.18
C ALA A 105 -22.09 -24.21 12.64
N GLY A 106 -23.07 -24.19 11.72
CA GLY A 106 -24.49 -24.08 12.06
C GLY A 106 -24.88 -22.76 12.72
N ILE A 107 -24.13 -21.69 12.47
CA ILE A 107 -24.38 -20.38 13.08
C ILE A 107 -25.55 -19.71 12.35
N GLU A 108 -26.66 -19.54 13.06
CA GLU A 108 -27.85 -18.83 12.56
C GLU A 108 -27.75 -17.33 12.82
N ALA A 109 -27.37 -16.59 11.78
CA ALA A 109 -27.40 -15.12 11.74
C ALA A 109 -27.62 -14.65 10.29
N GLU A 110 -27.96 -13.38 10.13
CA GLU A 110 -27.94 -12.75 8.82
C GLU A 110 -26.54 -12.21 8.55
N PHE A 111 -25.94 -12.66 7.44
CA PHE A 111 -24.58 -12.32 7.07
C PHE A 111 -24.56 -11.38 5.87
N THR A 112 -23.84 -10.27 6.00
CA THR A 112 -23.42 -9.44 4.88
C THR A 112 -21.94 -9.69 4.62
N PHE A 113 -21.57 -10.08 3.40
CA PHE A 113 -20.19 -10.30 2.99
C PHE A 113 -19.69 -9.09 2.20
N ALA A 114 -18.59 -8.48 2.63
CA ALA A 114 -18.02 -7.32 1.97
C ALA A 114 -16.50 -7.42 1.77
N ALA A 115 -15.98 -6.75 0.76
CA ALA A 115 -14.56 -6.51 0.62
C ALA A 115 -14.28 -5.01 0.52
N VAL A 116 -13.17 -4.55 1.12
CA VAL A 116 -12.77 -3.15 0.97
C VAL A 116 -12.38 -2.86 -0.48
N PHE A 117 -11.56 -3.73 -1.08
CA PHE A 117 -11.11 -3.58 -2.47
C PHE A 117 -11.55 -4.74 -3.36
N GLY A 118 -12.16 -4.46 -4.51
CA GLY A 118 -12.55 -5.49 -5.50
C GLY A 118 -11.89 -5.26 -6.84
N LEU A 119 -11.67 -6.32 -7.63
CA LEU A 119 -11.22 -6.16 -9.03
C LEU A 119 -12.30 -5.52 -9.89
N GLU A 120 -13.55 -5.78 -9.52
CA GLU A 120 -14.78 -5.40 -10.19
C GLU A 120 -15.77 -4.88 -9.14
N PRO A 121 -16.77 -4.09 -9.53
CA PRO A 121 -17.76 -3.57 -8.58
C PRO A 121 -18.65 -4.65 -7.96
N GLN A 122 -18.76 -5.81 -8.61
CA GLN A 122 -19.59 -6.93 -8.17
C GLN A 122 -18.76 -8.21 -8.24
N HIS A 123 -18.91 -9.06 -7.22
CA HIS A 123 -18.33 -10.40 -7.14
C HIS A 123 -19.43 -11.32 -6.62
N GLN A 124 -19.52 -12.54 -7.12
CA GLN A 124 -20.56 -13.48 -6.69
C GLN A 124 -20.45 -13.81 -5.19
N GLU A 125 -19.25 -13.73 -4.64
CA GLU A 125 -18.93 -14.12 -3.27
C GLU A 125 -19.21 -13.04 -2.23
N THR A 126 -19.38 -11.79 -2.65
CA THR A 126 -19.54 -10.63 -1.77
C THR A 126 -20.78 -9.83 -2.15
N ASP A 127 -21.55 -9.42 -1.15
CA ASP A 127 -22.69 -8.52 -1.34
C ASP A 127 -22.23 -7.08 -1.65
N LEU A 128 -21.01 -6.73 -1.24
CA LEU A 128 -20.51 -5.36 -1.37
C LEU A 128 -18.99 -5.27 -1.59
N VAL A 129 -18.61 -4.40 -2.53
CA VAL A 129 -17.23 -3.92 -2.70
C VAL A 129 -17.19 -2.41 -2.43
N PHE A 130 -16.34 -1.94 -1.51
CA PHE A 130 -16.24 -0.51 -1.21
C PHE A 130 -15.56 0.28 -2.33
N GLU A 131 -14.43 -0.20 -2.84
CA GLU A 131 -13.66 0.47 -3.90
C GLU A 131 -13.15 -0.54 -4.95
N VAL A 132 -13.27 -0.18 -6.23
CA VAL A 132 -12.73 -0.98 -7.34
C VAL A 132 -11.28 -0.59 -7.59
N VAL A 133 -10.39 -1.60 -7.61
CA VAL A 133 -8.94 -1.44 -7.85
C VAL A 133 -8.52 -2.44 -8.94
N PRO A 134 -8.30 -1.98 -10.19
CA PRO A 134 -7.93 -2.86 -11.30
C PRO A 134 -6.47 -3.33 -11.23
N HIS A 135 -6.14 -4.37 -11.99
CA HIS A 135 -4.75 -4.82 -12.16
C HIS A 135 -3.92 -3.85 -13.02
N PRO A 136 -2.58 -3.82 -12.83
CA PRO A 136 -1.83 -4.41 -11.72
C PRO A 136 -2.05 -3.60 -10.43
N ARG A 137 -2.27 -4.28 -9.30
CA ARG A 137 -2.49 -3.68 -7.97
C ARG A 137 -1.61 -4.31 -6.92
N MET A 138 -1.24 -3.54 -5.90
CA MET A 138 -0.45 -3.97 -4.73
C MET A 138 -0.96 -3.23 -3.48
N PHE A 139 -0.82 -3.86 -2.32
CA PHE A 139 -1.28 -3.28 -1.06
C PHE A 139 -0.12 -3.17 -0.07
N GLN A 140 -0.17 -2.16 0.80
CA GLN A 140 0.89 -1.89 1.78
C GLN A 140 1.23 -3.08 2.68
N TRP A 141 0.24 -3.89 3.06
CA TRP A 141 0.47 -5.05 3.94
C TRP A 141 1.01 -6.29 3.20
N ASN A 142 1.10 -6.27 1.87
CA ASN A 142 1.55 -7.43 1.10
C ASN A 142 2.49 -7.11 -0.08
N PHE A 143 2.95 -5.86 -0.23
CA PHE A 143 3.73 -5.45 -1.39
C PHE A 143 5.02 -6.28 -1.58
N MET A 144 5.68 -6.67 -0.49
CA MET A 144 6.86 -7.56 -0.49
C MET A 144 6.52 -9.05 -0.57
N HIS A 145 5.25 -9.40 -0.67
CA HIS A 145 4.75 -10.76 -0.86
C HIS A 145 3.93 -10.90 -2.15
N HIS A 146 4.04 -9.93 -3.05
CA HIS A 146 3.27 -9.94 -4.28
C HIS A 146 4.05 -10.55 -5.44
N LYS A 147 3.39 -11.36 -6.28
CA LYS A 147 3.98 -11.96 -7.50
C LYS A 147 4.56 -10.95 -8.49
N PHE A 148 4.18 -9.67 -8.39
CA PHE A 148 4.70 -8.61 -9.26
C PHE A 148 6.12 -8.20 -8.92
N LEU A 149 6.69 -8.63 -7.79
CA LEU A 149 8.11 -8.38 -7.47
C LEU A 149 9.05 -8.89 -8.56
N ALA A 150 8.70 -9.96 -9.27
CA ALA A 150 9.44 -10.47 -10.42
C ALA A 150 9.53 -9.46 -11.59
N GLN A 151 8.70 -8.42 -11.58
CA GLN A 151 8.67 -7.33 -12.56
C GLN A 151 9.04 -5.98 -11.92
N CYS A 152 9.61 -5.98 -10.71
CA CYS A 152 9.99 -4.77 -10.00
C CYS A 152 11.51 -4.61 -9.91
N CYS A 153 11.94 -3.36 -9.89
CA CYS A 153 13.22 -2.97 -9.31
C CYS A 153 13.01 -2.73 -7.80
N VAL A 154 13.94 -3.18 -6.97
CA VAL A 154 13.86 -3.05 -5.52
C VAL A 154 15.22 -2.59 -4.99
N ASP A 155 15.25 -1.52 -4.21
CA ASP A 155 16.47 -1.16 -3.47
C ASP A 155 16.72 -2.14 -2.31
N ILE A 156 17.97 -2.21 -1.83
CA ILE A 156 18.34 -3.09 -0.72
C ILE A 156 18.26 -2.33 0.61
N ASP A 157 18.98 -1.22 0.71
CA ASP A 157 19.11 -0.43 1.93
C ASP A 157 17.82 0.39 2.16
N GLY A 158 17.29 0.33 3.37
CA GLY A 158 16.00 0.93 3.73
C GLY A 158 14.76 0.18 3.24
N VAL A 159 14.92 -0.92 2.48
CA VAL A 159 13.81 -1.76 2.00
C VAL A 159 13.96 -3.21 2.48
N LEU A 160 15.01 -3.91 2.05
CA LEU A 160 15.26 -5.30 2.45
C LEU A 160 15.98 -5.38 3.80
N CYS A 161 16.82 -4.40 4.11
CA CYS A 161 17.46 -4.22 5.41
C CYS A 161 17.42 -2.76 5.84
N LEU A 162 17.77 -2.50 7.11
CA LEU A 162 17.98 -1.12 7.57
C LEU A 162 19.13 -0.46 6.81
N ASP A 163 19.06 0.88 6.68
CA ASP A 163 20.17 1.69 6.19
C ASP A 163 21.38 1.63 7.14
N PRO A 164 22.60 1.74 6.60
CA PRO A 164 23.78 1.91 7.44
C PRO A 164 23.72 3.27 8.14
N THR A 165 24.14 3.32 9.39
CA THR A 165 24.42 4.59 10.07
C THR A 165 25.59 5.32 9.40
N GLU A 166 25.75 6.62 9.68
CA GLU A 166 26.90 7.38 9.17
C GLU A 166 28.25 6.77 9.58
N ALA A 167 28.32 6.24 10.81
CA ALA A 167 29.51 5.58 11.35
C ALA A 167 29.79 4.22 10.70
N GLU A 168 28.75 3.48 10.32
CA GLU A 168 28.89 2.21 9.61
C GLU A 168 29.22 2.41 8.13
N ASN A 169 28.81 3.52 7.51
CA ASN A 169 29.08 3.81 6.09
C ASN A 169 30.50 4.38 5.89
N ASP A 170 31.54 3.76 6.45
CA ASP A 170 32.93 4.23 6.43
C ASP A 170 33.69 3.91 5.13
N ASP A 171 33.10 3.13 4.22
CA ASP A 171 33.76 2.56 3.03
C ASP A 171 34.96 1.64 3.38
N GLY A 172 34.92 1.06 4.59
CA GLY A 172 35.97 0.25 5.19
C GLY A 172 35.41 -0.87 6.08
N PRO A 173 36.13 -1.26 7.15
CA PRO A 173 35.76 -2.42 7.97
C PRO A 173 34.39 -2.31 8.65
N ALA A 174 33.96 -1.11 9.04
CA ALA A 174 32.64 -0.96 9.67
C ALA A 174 31.53 -1.23 8.65
N TYR A 175 31.72 -0.80 7.40
CA TYR A 175 30.77 -1.03 6.33
C TYR A 175 30.72 -2.49 5.91
N GLU A 176 31.87 -3.16 5.80
CA GLU A 176 31.91 -4.60 5.52
C GLU A 176 31.17 -5.41 6.59
N LYS A 177 31.35 -5.04 7.86
CA LYS A 177 30.60 -5.64 8.97
C LYS A 177 29.10 -5.39 8.82
N PHE A 178 28.69 -4.16 8.55
CA PHE A 178 27.29 -3.82 8.30
C PHE A 178 26.71 -4.68 7.17
N LEU A 179 27.40 -4.83 6.03
CA LEU A 179 26.92 -5.61 4.90
C LEU A 179 26.68 -7.09 5.25
N CYS A 180 27.49 -7.66 6.15
CA CYS A 180 27.35 -9.04 6.62
C CYS A 180 26.24 -9.22 7.67
N GLU A 181 25.98 -8.19 8.47
CA GLU A 181 25.14 -8.25 9.67
C GLU A 181 23.87 -7.40 9.56
N ALA A 182 23.63 -6.78 8.39
CA ALA A 182 22.53 -5.85 8.18
C ALA A 182 21.21 -6.46 8.64
N ARG A 183 20.48 -5.72 9.47
CA ARG A 183 19.22 -6.20 10.06
C ARG A 183 18.13 -6.21 8.98
N PRO A 184 17.50 -7.37 8.69
CA PRO A 184 16.42 -7.44 7.72
C PRO A 184 15.23 -6.55 8.12
N LEU A 185 14.56 -5.97 7.12
CA LEU A 185 13.40 -5.11 7.30
C LEU A 185 12.15 -5.74 6.65
N HIS A 186 12.13 -5.82 5.31
CA HIS A 186 11.04 -6.48 4.59
C HIS A 186 11.52 -7.74 3.86
N VAL A 187 11.16 -8.91 4.41
CA VAL A 187 11.50 -10.20 3.81
C VAL A 187 10.56 -10.49 2.64
N ALA A 188 11.12 -10.62 1.44
CA ALA A 188 10.35 -10.98 0.25
C ALA A 188 10.05 -12.49 0.21
N THR A 189 8.81 -12.87 -0.10
CA THR A 189 8.44 -14.29 -0.29
C THR A 189 8.40 -14.72 -1.75
N HIS A 190 8.40 -13.75 -2.67
CA HIS A 190 8.50 -13.98 -4.10
C HIS A 190 9.85 -13.53 -4.63
N ARG A 191 10.26 -14.16 -5.73
CA ARG A 191 11.42 -13.75 -6.51
C ARG A 191 11.28 -12.30 -6.98
N ILE A 192 12.34 -11.52 -6.80
CA ILE A 192 12.47 -10.13 -7.25
C ILE A 192 13.10 -10.12 -8.66
N GLY A 193 12.65 -9.25 -9.55
CA GLY A 193 13.27 -9.10 -10.87
C GLY A 193 14.68 -8.53 -10.72
N TRP A 194 14.77 -7.28 -10.27
CA TRP A 194 16.04 -6.57 -10.16
C TRP A 194 16.25 -5.99 -8.77
N LEU A 195 17.36 -6.33 -8.15
CA LEU A 195 17.90 -5.54 -7.04
C LEU A 195 18.76 -4.43 -7.62
N VAL A 196 18.45 -3.17 -7.32
CA VAL A 196 19.17 -2.01 -7.86
C VAL A 196 19.62 -1.13 -6.70
N THR A 197 20.90 -1.22 -6.35
CA THR A 197 21.44 -0.64 -5.12
C THR A 197 22.59 0.33 -5.38
N SER A 198 22.77 1.26 -4.46
CA SER A 198 23.91 2.19 -4.41
C SER A 198 25.13 1.62 -3.67
N ARG A 199 25.09 0.36 -3.22
CA ARG A 199 26.27 -0.38 -2.76
C ARG A 199 27.28 -0.47 -3.90
N LEU A 200 28.57 -0.36 -3.57
CA LEU A 200 29.64 -0.41 -4.58
C LEU A 200 29.92 -1.84 -5.03
N GLU A 201 30.28 -2.03 -6.30
CA GLU A 201 30.60 -3.35 -6.89
C GLU A 201 31.68 -4.13 -6.12
N LYS A 202 32.66 -3.44 -5.51
CA LYS A 202 33.68 -4.09 -4.66
C LYS A 202 33.08 -4.88 -3.47
N TYR A 203 31.84 -4.59 -3.09
CA TYR A 203 31.11 -5.26 -2.01
C TYR A 203 30.10 -6.32 -2.47
N ARG A 204 30.13 -6.70 -3.75
CA ARG A 204 29.20 -7.68 -4.32
C ARG A 204 29.18 -8.99 -3.54
N ALA A 205 30.35 -9.57 -3.26
CA ALA A 205 30.44 -10.86 -2.56
C ALA A 205 29.76 -10.83 -1.18
N LEU A 206 29.96 -9.75 -0.40
CA LEU A 206 29.31 -9.58 0.90
C LEU A 206 27.80 -9.40 0.77
N THR A 207 27.38 -8.62 -0.23
CA THR A 207 25.96 -8.37 -0.51
C THR A 207 25.24 -9.65 -0.92
N GLU A 208 25.82 -10.44 -1.83
CA GLU A 208 25.26 -11.71 -2.30
C GLU A 208 25.21 -12.76 -1.18
N ALA A 209 26.25 -12.82 -0.33
CA ALA A 209 26.25 -13.70 0.83
C ALA A 209 25.13 -13.36 1.83
N TRP A 210 24.90 -12.07 2.09
CA TRP A 210 23.80 -11.61 2.93
C TRP A 210 22.43 -11.95 2.33
N LEU A 211 22.23 -11.69 1.03
CA LEU A 211 21.00 -12.03 0.31
C LEU A 211 20.69 -13.53 0.37
N ALA A 212 21.72 -14.37 0.17
CA ALA A 212 21.58 -15.83 0.25
C ALA A 212 21.26 -16.31 1.67
N LYS A 213 21.92 -15.76 2.69
CA LYS A 213 21.66 -16.06 4.11
C LYS A 213 20.20 -15.77 4.52
N HIS A 214 19.59 -14.75 3.91
CA HIS A 214 18.20 -14.37 4.15
C HIS A 214 17.21 -14.93 3.12
N GLU A 215 17.65 -15.89 2.29
CA GLU A 215 16.83 -16.60 1.30
C GLU A 215 16.13 -15.66 0.28
N ILE A 216 16.72 -14.49 0.02
CA ILE A 216 16.17 -13.50 -0.90
C ILE A 216 16.47 -13.94 -2.33
N LYS A 217 15.41 -14.29 -3.08
CA LYS A 217 15.50 -14.75 -4.47
C LYS A 217 15.38 -13.55 -5.40
N TYR A 218 16.30 -13.42 -6.34
CA TYR A 218 16.28 -12.36 -7.35
C TYR A 218 16.83 -12.86 -8.70
N ASP A 219 16.54 -12.14 -9.79
CA ASP A 219 17.09 -12.47 -11.12
C ASP A 219 18.42 -11.76 -11.38
N GLN A 220 18.51 -10.46 -11.07
CA GLN A 220 19.73 -9.68 -11.27
C GLN A 220 20.03 -8.73 -10.11
N LEU A 221 21.31 -8.61 -9.76
CA LEU A 221 21.84 -7.65 -8.80
C LEU A 221 22.68 -6.59 -9.52
N ILE A 222 22.15 -5.37 -9.55
CA ILE A 222 22.71 -4.20 -10.23
C ILE A 222 23.29 -3.27 -9.15
N MET A 223 24.62 -3.13 -9.15
CA MET A 223 25.35 -2.35 -8.14
C MET A 223 26.13 -1.21 -8.81
N LEU A 224 26.51 -0.23 -8.00
CA LEU A 224 27.18 0.96 -8.49
C LEU A 224 28.67 0.69 -8.70
N ASP A 225 29.12 0.76 -9.94
CA ASP A 225 30.53 0.57 -10.30
C ASP A 225 31.32 1.88 -10.19
N LEU A 226 31.69 2.24 -8.96
CA LEU A 226 32.55 3.38 -8.64
C LEU A 226 33.65 2.95 -7.65
N PRO A 227 34.83 3.60 -7.67
CA PRO A 227 35.97 3.14 -6.88
C PRO A 227 35.81 3.38 -5.36
N SER A 228 35.03 4.38 -4.94
CA SER A 228 34.90 4.73 -3.52
C SER A 228 33.61 5.48 -3.18
N LYS A 229 33.29 5.53 -1.88
CA LYS A 229 32.23 6.37 -1.33
C LYS A 229 32.42 7.85 -1.67
N ALA A 230 33.66 8.35 -1.60
CA ALA A 230 33.98 9.74 -1.90
C ALA A 230 33.62 10.09 -3.36
N GLU A 231 33.94 9.20 -4.29
CA GLU A 231 33.62 9.38 -5.71
C GLU A 231 32.12 9.30 -5.96
N ARG A 232 31.43 8.35 -5.31
CA ARG A 232 29.96 8.24 -5.32
C ARG A 232 29.27 9.52 -4.87
N GLN A 233 29.74 10.11 -3.77
CA GLN A 233 29.20 11.38 -3.23
C GLN A 233 29.49 12.56 -4.16
N ARG A 234 30.72 12.65 -4.69
CA ARG A 234 31.13 13.70 -5.64
C ARG A 234 30.25 13.73 -6.88
N LEU A 235 29.90 12.56 -7.42
CA LEU A 235 29.07 12.44 -8.61
C LEU A 235 27.56 12.53 -8.33
N GLY A 236 27.13 12.47 -7.08
CA GLY A 236 25.71 12.41 -6.72
C GLY A 236 24.97 11.23 -7.37
N ALA A 237 25.68 10.12 -7.59
CA ALA A 237 25.28 9.08 -8.55
C ALA A 237 24.09 8.21 -8.09
N HIS A 238 23.63 8.35 -6.83
CA HIS A 238 22.61 7.48 -6.22
C HIS A 238 21.31 7.40 -7.04
N GLY A 239 20.61 8.53 -7.16
CA GLY A 239 19.33 8.58 -7.85
C GLY A 239 19.46 8.43 -9.37
N SER A 240 20.53 8.96 -9.98
CA SER A 240 20.74 8.90 -11.43
C SER A 240 21.06 7.50 -11.92
N PHE A 241 21.93 6.77 -11.24
CA PHE A 241 22.26 5.38 -11.56
C PHE A 241 21.03 4.48 -11.53
N LYS A 242 20.29 4.50 -10.41
CA LYS A 242 19.06 3.72 -10.24
C LYS A 242 18.04 4.06 -11.33
N ALA A 243 17.86 5.36 -11.62
CA ALA A 243 16.93 5.82 -12.64
C ALA A 243 17.33 5.40 -14.06
N ASP A 244 18.61 5.45 -14.40
CA ASP A 244 19.10 5.12 -15.73
C ASP A 244 18.97 3.63 -16.03
N PHE A 245 19.23 2.76 -15.05
CA PHE A 245 18.91 1.34 -15.17
C PHE A 245 17.40 1.12 -15.29
N TYR A 246 16.62 1.69 -14.37
CA TYR A 246 15.18 1.49 -14.33
C TYR A 246 14.50 1.95 -15.62
N ARG A 247 14.92 3.08 -16.20
CA ARG A 247 14.46 3.58 -17.51
C ARG A 247 14.58 2.52 -18.61
N LYS A 248 15.72 1.81 -18.65
CA LYS A 248 16.06 0.83 -19.69
C LYS A 248 15.46 -0.57 -19.46
N SER A 249 15.12 -0.89 -18.22
CA SER A 249 14.50 -2.18 -17.86
C SER A 249 13.03 -2.27 -18.29
N ASP A 250 12.44 -3.47 -18.27
CA ASP A 250 10.99 -3.65 -18.45
C ASP A 250 10.20 -3.63 -17.12
N ALA A 251 10.85 -3.21 -16.03
CA ALA A 251 10.22 -3.19 -14.72
C ALA A 251 9.02 -2.22 -14.68
N ILE A 252 7.96 -2.64 -13.98
CA ILE A 252 6.68 -1.93 -13.90
C ILE A 252 6.56 -1.02 -12.67
N LEU A 253 7.48 -1.18 -11.71
CA LEU A 253 7.57 -0.41 -10.48
C LEU A 253 9.00 -0.46 -9.95
N PHE A 254 9.48 0.65 -9.39
CA PHE A 254 10.67 0.68 -8.53
C PHE A 254 10.21 0.84 -7.08
N ILE A 255 10.79 0.08 -6.15
CA ILE A 255 10.54 0.19 -4.71
C ILE A 255 11.78 0.80 -4.07
N GLU A 256 11.60 2.01 -3.55
CA GLU A 256 12.64 2.84 -2.95
C GLU A 256 12.24 3.17 -1.50
N SER A 257 13.20 3.35 -0.61
CA SER A 257 12.94 3.66 0.80
C SER A 257 12.61 5.15 0.97
N GLU A 258 13.49 6.01 0.47
CA GLU A 258 13.51 7.46 0.72
C GLU A 258 12.64 8.26 -0.27
N HIS A 259 11.89 9.25 0.25
CA HIS A 259 11.00 10.06 -0.56
C HIS A 259 11.70 10.85 -1.67
N GLU A 260 12.80 11.53 -1.37
CA GLU A 260 13.53 12.37 -2.34
C GLU A 260 14.16 11.52 -3.46
N GLN A 261 14.73 10.35 -3.12
CA GLN A 261 15.21 9.41 -4.14
C GLN A 261 14.08 8.88 -5.00
N ALA A 262 12.93 8.54 -4.41
CA ALA A 262 11.78 8.07 -5.16
C ALA A 262 11.30 9.13 -6.18
N LEU A 263 11.23 10.41 -5.78
CA LEU A 263 10.91 11.52 -6.68
C LEU A 263 11.94 11.68 -7.79
N ARG A 264 13.24 11.64 -7.45
CA ARG A 264 14.32 11.79 -8.41
C ARG A 264 14.35 10.64 -9.43
N ILE A 265 14.18 9.40 -8.97
CA ILE A 265 14.09 8.22 -9.84
C ILE A 265 12.86 8.33 -10.74
N THR A 266 11.72 8.79 -10.23
CA THR A 266 10.50 8.99 -11.04
C THR A 266 10.72 10.00 -12.15
N GLU A 267 11.27 11.17 -11.80
CA GLU A 267 11.55 12.27 -12.73
C GLU A 267 12.51 11.81 -13.83
N LEU A 268 13.63 11.22 -13.43
CA LEU A 268 14.64 10.76 -14.37
C LEU A 268 14.10 9.61 -15.19
N SER A 269 13.72 8.49 -14.60
CA SER A 269 13.34 7.28 -15.35
C SER A 269 12.08 7.44 -16.20
N GLY A 270 11.20 8.38 -15.86
CA GLY A 270 9.88 8.51 -16.50
C GLY A 270 8.94 7.35 -16.15
N LYS A 271 9.15 6.69 -15.00
CA LYS A 271 8.40 5.50 -14.58
C LYS A 271 7.97 5.61 -13.10
N PRO A 272 6.92 4.87 -12.68
CA PRO A 272 6.40 4.98 -11.31
C PRO A 272 7.36 4.39 -10.28
N VAL A 273 7.43 5.03 -9.11
CA VAL A 273 8.26 4.60 -7.96
C VAL A 273 7.43 4.58 -6.69
N LEU A 274 7.42 3.46 -5.97
CA LEU A 274 6.85 3.35 -4.63
C LEU A 274 7.91 3.75 -3.60
N CYS A 275 7.58 4.71 -2.74
CA CYS A 275 8.37 5.07 -1.58
C CYS A 275 7.85 4.31 -0.34
N VAL A 276 8.72 3.56 0.34
CA VAL A 276 8.37 2.78 1.54
C VAL A 276 8.08 3.70 2.73
N GLU A 277 8.88 4.76 2.93
CA GLU A 277 8.69 5.72 4.03
C GLU A 277 7.28 6.35 4.01
N THR A 278 6.83 6.77 2.83
CA THR A 278 5.55 7.48 2.66
C THR A 278 4.40 6.55 2.27
N HIS A 279 4.70 5.34 1.82
CA HIS A 279 3.76 4.42 1.18
C HIS A 279 2.94 5.08 0.05
N MET A 280 3.60 5.93 -0.73
CA MET A 280 3.02 6.61 -1.89
C MET A 280 3.76 6.24 -3.17
N VAL A 281 3.01 6.18 -4.28
CA VAL A 281 3.61 6.03 -5.61
C VAL A 281 3.79 7.41 -6.24
N SER A 282 5.02 7.73 -6.58
CA SER A 282 5.37 8.87 -7.42
C SER A 282 5.16 8.49 -8.88
N PHE A 283 4.49 9.37 -9.64
CA PHE A 283 4.17 9.14 -11.05
C PHE A 283 4.81 10.23 -11.92
N PRO A 284 5.38 9.87 -13.09
CA PRO A 284 6.02 10.82 -13.99
C PRO A 284 5.03 11.83 -14.59
N ASN A 285 3.80 11.37 -14.88
CA ASN A 285 2.70 12.22 -15.31
C ASN A 285 1.69 12.39 -14.16
N THR A 286 1.69 13.58 -13.55
CA THR A 286 0.76 13.96 -12.46
C THR A 286 -0.70 14.00 -12.90
N LEU A 287 -0.96 14.05 -14.22
CA LEU A 287 -2.30 14.01 -14.81
C LEU A 287 -2.74 12.60 -15.23
N SER A 288 -1.92 11.57 -14.99
CA SER A 288 -2.34 10.19 -15.24
C SER A 288 -3.49 9.78 -14.30
N LEU A 289 -4.37 8.89 -14.75
CA LEU A 289 -5.50 8.41 -13.92
C LEU A 289 -5.06 7.86 -12.54
N PRO A 290 -3.98 7.05 -12.43
CA PRO A 290 -3.49 6.61 -11.13
C PRO A 290 -3.01 7.76 -10.23
N ALA A 291 -2.31 8.75 -10.80
CA ALA A 291 -1.81 9.92 -10.07
C ALA A 291 -2.94 10.81 -9.56
N LEU A 292 -3.90 11.13 -10.44
CA LEU A 292 -5.10 11.89 -10.08
C LEU A 292 -5.92 11.17 -9.01
N GLY A 293 -6.06 9.85 -9.13
CA GLY A 293 -6.74 9.02 -8.15
C GLY A 293 -6.06 9.07 -6.78
N GLN A 294 -4.72 8.91 -6.73
CA GLN A 294 -3.96 8.99 -5.47
C GLN A 294 -4.03 10.38 -4.85
N ALA A 295 -3.86 11.43 -5.64
CA ALA A 295 -3.98 12.79 -5.14
C ALA A 295 -5.38 13.07 -4.58
N ALA A 296 -6.44 12.64 -5.26
CA ALA A 296 -7.79 12.77 -4.76
C ALA A 296 -8.00 12.05 -3.40
N ARG A 297 -7.38 10.87 -3.24
CA ARG A 297 -7.35 10.10 -1.98
C ARG A 297 -6.39 10.65 -0.92
N ASN A 298 -5.59 11.67 -1.22
CA ASN A 298 -4.70 12.32 -0.25
C ASN A 298 -5.17 13.73 0.13
N LEU A 299 -6.20 14.27 -0.52
CA LEU A 299 -6.77 15.57 -0.17
C LEU A 299 -7.38 15.54 1.25
N PRO A 300 -7.27 16.62 2.05
CA PRO A 300 -7.98 16.72 3.32
C PRO A 300 -9.47 16.38 3.20
N ALA A 301 -10.02 15.58 4.12
CA ALA A 301 -11.42 15.13 4.08
C ALA A 301 -12.44 16.28 3.94
N ARG A 302 -12.14 17.45 4.52
CA ARG A 302 -12.93 18.69 4.39
C ARG A 302 -13.08 19.17 2.94
N LEU A 303 -12.06 18.95 2.09
CA LEU A 303 -12.09 19.30 0.67
C LEU A 303 -12.80 18.23 -0.18
N ARG A 304 -12.96 17.01 0.34
CA ARG A 304 -13.67 15.91 -0.34
C ARG A 304 -15.19 15.98 -0.16
N GLN A 305 -15.68 16.61 0.91
CA GLN A 305 -17.11 16.63 1.28
C GLN A 305 -17.90 17.85 0.78
N ILE A 306 -17.42 18.57 -0.24
CA ILE A 306 -18.09 19.81 -0.66
C ILE A 306 -19.34 19.52 -1.52
N LYS A 307 -20.52 19.67 -0.92
CA LYS A 307 -21.84 19.38 -1.52
C LYS A 307 -22.43 20.51 -2.39
N SER A 308 -21.94 21.75 -2.30
CA SER A 308 -22.47 22.89 -3.08
C SER A 308 -21.76 23.05 -4.44
N GLN A 309 -22.46 23.58 -5.45
CA GLN A 309 -21.92 23.78 -6.81
C GLN A 309 -20.74 24.76 -6.85
N GLU A 310 -20.81 25.85 -6.09
CA GLU A 310 -19.70 26.81 -5.92
C GLU A 310 -18.53 26.19 -5.16
N GLY A 311 -18.84 25.40 -4.14
CA GLY A 311 -17.86 24.67 -3.38
C GLY A 311 -17.16 23.59 -4.20
N ARG A 312 -17.84 22.93 -5.15
CA ARG A 312 -17.24 22.03 -6.15
C ARG A 312 -16.32 22.77 -7.12
N LYS A 313 -16.68 23.97 -7.57
CA LYS A 313 -15.79 24.80 -8.42
C LYS A 313 -14.56 25.29 -7.65
N SER A 314 -14.73 25.69 -6.40
CA SER A 314 -13.64 26.09 -5.50
C SER A 314 -12.73 24.91 -5.15
N ALA A 315 -13.30 23.75 -4.80
CA ALA A 315 -12.55 22.51 -4.62
C ALA A 315 -11.83 22.10 -5.90
N ALA A 316 -12.50 22.04 -7.05
CA ALA A 316 -11.86 21.72 -8.32
C ALA A 316 -10.71 22.67 -8.65
N LYS A 317 -10.84 23.97 -8.34
CA LYS A 317 -9.78 24.97 -8.49
C LYS A 317 -8.62 24.75 -7.51
N THR A 318 -8.91 24.45 -6.25
CA THR A 318 -7.90 24.17 -5.22
C THR A 318 -7.19 22.85 -5.50
N ILE A 319 -7.91 21.83 -5.94
CA ILE A 319 -7.42 20.52 -6.35
C ILE A 319 -6.56 20.66 -7.60
N ALA A 320 -7.02 21.39 -8.62
CA ALA A 320 -6.24 21.65 -9.82
C ALA A 320 -4.98 22.48 -9.50
N ARG A 321 -5.03 23.43 -8.57
CA ARG A 321 -3.85 24.17 -8.10
C ARG A 321 -2.89 23.32 -7.27
N ALA A 322 -3.41 22.42 -6.44
CA ALA A 322 -2.60 21.49 -5.65
C ALA A 322 -1.93 20.42 -6.53
N LEU A 323 -2.61 19.98 -7.60
CA LEU A 323 -2.13 18.97 -8.54
C LEU A 323 -1.19 19.51 -9.63
N LEU A 324 -1.46 20.71 -10.14
CA LEU A 324 -0.73 21.31 -11.27
C LEU A 324 0.27 22.38 -10.84
N GLY A 325 0.29 22.73 -9.55
CA GLY A 325 0.93 23.95 -9.07
C GLY A 325 0.27 25.22 -9.61
N ALA A 326 0.66 26.39 -9.08
CA ALA A 326 0.08 27.67 -9.48
C ALA A 326 0.28 27.99 -10.98
N ARG A 327 1.46 27.63 -11.53
CA ARG A 327 1.79 27.84 -12.94
C ARG A 327 1.00 26.93 -13.88
N GLY A 328 0.94 25.62 -13.59
CA GLY A 328 0.21 24.67 -14.43
C GLY A 328 -1.30 24.90 -14.43
N TYR A 329 -1.87 25.36 -13.32
CA TYR A 329 -3.28 25.76 -13.26
C TYR A 329 -3.59 26.97 -14.16
N GLU A 330 -2.76 28.01 -14.17
CA GLU A 330 -3.00 29.17 -15.05
C GLU A 330 -2.76 28.83 -16.53
N THR A 331 -1.86 27.90 -16.86
CA THR A 331 -1.71 27.38 -18.25
C THR A 331 -2.92 26.56 -18.69
N LEU A 332 -3.50 25.74 -17.80
CA LEU A 332 -4.72 24.99 -18.09
C LEU A 332 -5.91 25.94 -18.32
N LYS A 333 -6.02 26.95 -17.46
CA LYS A 333 -7.09 27.96 -17.50
C LYS A 333 -6.99 28.87 -18.72
N SER A 334 -5.78 29.21 -19.20
CA SER A 334 -5.59 30.00 -20.42
C SER A 334 -5.94 29.21 -21.69
N ARG A 335 -5.74 27.89 -21.69
CA ARG A 335 -6.19 27.00 -22.78
C ARG A 335 -7.70 26.80 -22.83
N VAL A 336 -8.37 26.69 -21.68
CA VAL A 336 -9.83 26.56 -21.61
C VAL A 336 -10.56 27.87 -21.92
N LYS A 337 -9.91 29.03 -21.71
CA LYS A 337 -10.47 30.36 -22.03
C LYS A 337 -10.28 30.81 -23.49
N ARG A 338 -9.58 30.04 -24.33
CA ARG A 338 -9.56 30.26 -25.78
C ARG A 338 -10.53 29.29 -26.44
N PRO A 339 -11.82 29.65 -26.61
CA PRO A 339 -12.59 29.07 -27.70
C PRO A 339 -11.98 29.55 -29.02
N ALA A 340 -12.10 28.74 -30.07
CA ALA A 340 -11.84 29.14 -31.45
C ALA A 340 -12.73 30.31 -31.86
#